data_AF-A0A9W9A0K1-F1
#
_entry.id   AF-A0A9W9A0K1-F1
#
_cell.length_a   1.000
_cell.length_b   1.000
_cell.length_c   1.000
_cell.angle_alpha   90.00
_cell.angle_beta   90.00
_cell.angle_gamma   90.00
#
_symmetry.space_group_name_H-M   'P 1'
#
loop_
_entity.id
_entity.type
_entity.pdbx_description
1 polymer ?
#
loop_
_entity_poly.entity_id
_entity_poly.type
_entity_poly.pdbx_seq_one_letter_code
_entity_poly.pdbx_strand_id
1 'polypeptide(L)'
;MTTDWHAECVRKYNALPRKRLAPSGLVPNVWHFDLRYIPLSPPSHMLFILQKESQFVHQQSLPVGTKKSIKNAFGLSYFPETAKEAALEVCLGLMHSFNTTFNQEMTPGPMMDPYAPWKFTTDDRAFAQAVQKQFKSLGVKEDRCKVEFVDMTQEAHERFDGLYKTLVAVLGLPDIVRAALVTPSAIGFSGLPPADPEAWLMYPSGSLHGTPEEVEFQKITGYSQEFMNNEPLPVNSGNRLNSSSNFMDILERIKTVTTSTSLEQVRRRADAGDSQHAIDAALRLKYGLKCTADRVLSRSYLIKAALNEKANAQTRSMAHSMLIFWYTAGREDTVRARFVFAAAYHANEAVRLVSEKATESNGAPVYCASANALLFAMNTIESLTKDMTVPELLVHSKWVIQASDERKAYMHLERLAAEKKMMKKPNRYRCAKFGCGIEADTGKMLSRCSGKCDADKKPYYCSKRCQKEDWKNHKPFCRQGAPCSVIDPATPTFGGGGTPQGSIRVPIHHADGTTSILSTSTMDPEMLKEMGAAMKDAKARVGLSTLKMDLHEVD
;
A
#
# COMPACT_ATOMS: atom_id res chain seq x y z
N MET A 1 -6.56 41.65 1.68
CA MET A 1 -7.68 40.70 1.63
C MET A 1 -7.52 39.87 0.38
N THR A 2 -7.13 38.59 0.48
CA THR A 2 -7.16 37.69 -0.67
C THR A 2 -8.62 37.42 -0.98
N THR A 3 -9.12 37.94 -2.10
CA THR A 3 -10.43 37.54 -2.62
C THR A 3 -10.47 36.02 -2.69
N ASP A 4 -11.54 35.42 -2.15
CA ASP A 4 -11.76 33.98 -2.25
C ASP A 4 -11.76 33.60 -3.73
N TRP A 5 -10.75 32.83 -4.14
CA TRP A 5 -10.55 32.45 -5.52
C TRP A 5 -11.76 31.67 -6.07
N HIS A 6 -12.45 30.91 -5.22
CA HIS A 6 -13.67 30.19 -5.60
C HIS A 6 -14.78 31.16 -6.00
N ALA A 7 -15.08 32.15 -5.15
CA ALA A 7 -16.10 33.15 -5.40
C ALA A 7 -15.81 33.95 -6.68
N GLU A 8 -14.55 34.31 -6.91
CA GLU A 8 -14.12 35.00 -8.13
C GLU A 8 -14.28 34.14 -9.38
N CYS A 9 -13.93 32.84 -9.30
CA CYS A 9 -14.10 31.90 -10.41
C CYS A 9 -15.58 31.75 -10.81
N VAL A 10 -16.47 31.61 -9.82
CA VAL A 10 -17.93 31.56 -10.03
C VAL A 10 -18.45 32.85 -10.64
N ARG A 11 -18.03 34.01 -10.11
CA ARG A 11 -18.46 35.33 -10.60
C ARG A 11 -18.10 35.52 -12.07
N LYS A 12 -16.87 35.20 -12.46
CA LYS A 12 -16.41 35.25 -13.86
C LYS A 12 -17.22 34.30 -14.74
N TYR A 13 -17.42 33.06 -14.30
CA TYR A 13 -18.13 32.05 -15.07
C TYR A 13 -19.61 32.43 -15.31
N ASN A 14 -20.26 32.99 -14.29
CA ASN A 14 -21.64 33.50 -14.38
C ASN A 14 -21.77 34.73 -15.30
N ALA A 15 -20.69 35.45 -15.58
CA ALA A 15 -20.66 36.59 -16.48
C ALA A 15 -20.42 36.19 -17.95
N LEU A 16 -19.99 34.95 -18.20
CA LEU A 16 -19.70 34.49 -19.56
C LEU A 16 -20.96 34.50 -20.45
N PRO A 17 -20.84 34.92 -21.73
CA PRO A 17 -21.91 34.79 -22.70
C PRO A 17 -22.22 33.32 -22.95
N ARG A 18 -23.49 32.99 -23.19
CA ARG A 18 -23.93 31.61 -23.42
C ARG A 18 -24.76 31.54 -24.70
N LYS A 19 -24.31 30.71 -25.65
CA LYS A 19 -24.99 30.46 -26.93
C LYS A 19 -25.23 28.95 -27.10
N ARG A 20 -26.23 28.58 -27.90
CA ARG A 20 -26.55 27.16 -28.20
C ARG A 20 -25.47 26.49 -29.05
N LEU A 21 -24.81 27.26 -29.90
CA LEU A 21 -23.71 26.84 -30.76
C LEU A 21 -22.38 27.28 -30.13
N ALA A 22 -21.33 26.51 -30.39
CA ALA A 22 -19.96 26.85 -29.99
C ALA A 22 -19.51 28.17 -30.66
N PRO A 23 -18.37 28.77 -30.26
CA PRO A 23 -17.88 30.00 -30.87
C PRO A 23 -17.73 29.93 -32.40
N SER A 24 -17.45 28.75 -32.95
CA SER A 24 -17.39 28.52 -34.40
C SER A 24 -18.73 28.72 -35.11
N GLY A 25 -19.85 28.63 -34.39
CA GLY A 25 -21.20 28.65 -34.95
C GLY A 25 -21.58 27.36 -35.70
N LEU A 26 -20.71 26.35 -35.73
CA LEU A 26 -20.90 25.14 -36.56
C LEU A 26 -21.44 23.94 -35.79
N VAL A 27 -21.14 23.86 -34.49
CA VAL A 27 -21.46 22.69 -33.67
C VAL A 27 -22.21 23.06 -32.39
N PRO A 28 -23.00 22.13 -31.80
CA PRO A 28 -23.61 22.35 -30.51
C PRO A 28 -22.58 22.71 -29.43
N ASN A 29 -22.95 23.63 -28.53
CA ASN A 29 -22.13 24.01 -27.38
C ASN A 29 -22.30 23.01 -26.22
N VAL A 30 -22.21 21.71 -26.52
CA VAL A 30 -22.36 20.59 -25.57
C VAL A 30 -20.99 20.01 -25.31
N TRP A 31 -20.66 19.82 -24.03
CA TRP A 31 -19.33 19.42 -23.60
C TRP A 31 -19.40 18.19 -22.71
N HIS A 32 -18.68 17.15 -23.10
CA HIS A 32 -18.47 15.97 -22.27
C HIS A 32 -17.29 16.21 -21.33
N PHE A 33 -17.36 15.67 -20.12
CA PHE A 33 -16.21 15.59 -19.22
C PHE A 33 -16.18 14.27 -18.47
N ASP A 34 -14.95 13.82 -18.19
CA ASP A 34 -14.67 12.70 -17.29
C ASP A 34 -13.49 13.04 -16.37
N LEU A 35 -13.25 12.21 -15.36
CA LEU A 35 -12.14 12.35 -14.43
C LEU A 35 -11.24 11.12 -14.53
N ARG A 36 -9.94 11.32 -14.70
CA ARG A 36 -8.96 10.23 -14.82
C ARG A 36 -7.87 10.34 -13.78
N TYR A 37 -7.36 9.20 -13.32
CA TYR A 37 -6.17 9.15 -12.48
C TYR A 37 -4.95 8.88 -13.37
N ILE A 38 -3.99 9.81 -13.37
CA ILE A 38 -2.79 9.74 -14.18
C ILE A 38 -1.65 9.24 -13.29
N PRO A 39 -1.16 8.00 -13.49
CA PRO A 39 -0.14 7.38 -12.63
C PRO A 39 1.29 7.87 -12.92
N LEU A 40 1.46 8.89 -13.76
CA LEU A 40 2.78 9.47 -14.06
C LEU A 40 3.31 10.26 -12.86
N SER A 41 4.59 10.10 -12.50
CA SER A 41 5.15 10.73 -11.30
C SER A 41 5.35 12.26 -11.44
N PRO A 42 4.84 13.08 -10.50
CA PRO A 42 3.97 12.71 -9.38
C PRO A 42 2.52 12.49 -9.85
N PRO A 43 1.84 11.43 -9.38
CA PRO A 43 0.53 11.07 -9.87
C PRO A 43 -0.51 12.14 -9.52
N SER A 44 -1.50 12.27 -10.40
CA SER A 44 -2.52 13.33 -10.26
C SER A 44 -3.86 12.93 -10.86
N HIS A 45 -4.88 13.72 -10.57
CA HIS A 45 -6.16 13.61 -11.24
C HIS A 45 -6.25 14.64 -12.35
N MET A 46 -6.81 14.22 -13.47
CA MET A 46 -6.97 15.03 -14.66
C MET A 46 -8.46 15.07 -15.02
N LEU A 47 -8.98 16.28 -15.12
CA LEU A 47 -10.27 16.56 -15.74
C LEU A 47 -10.08 16.58 -17.24
N PHE A 48 -10.71 15.65 -17.95
CA PHE A 48 -10.74 15.62 -19.41
C PHE A 48 -12.03 16.27 -19.90
N ILE A 49 -11.94 17.13 -20.92
CA ILE A 49 -13.06 17.86 -21.49
C ILE A 49 -13.05 17.65 -23.00
N LEU A 50 -14.18 17.23 -23.56
CA LEU A 50 -14.34 16.91 -24.98
C LEU A 50 -15.58 17.62 -25.54
N GLN A 51 -15.42 18.32 -26.66
CA GLN A 51 -16.53 18.71 -27.52
C GLN A 51 -16.61 17.72 -28.68
N LYS A 52 -17.60 16.82 -28.61
CA LYS A 52 -17.76 15.68 -29.51
C LYS A 52 -17.68 16.08 -30.99
N GLU A 53 -18.53 17.01 -31.43
CA GLU A 53 -18.72 17.28 -32.84
C GLU A 53 -17.53 18.02 -33.49
N SER A 54 -16.78 18.81 -32.71
CA SER A 54 -15.55 19.47 -33.20
C SER A 54 -14.28 18.65 -32.97
N GLN A 55 -14.37 17.59 -32.17
CA GLN A 55 -13.24 16.81 -31.68
C GLN A 55 -12.23 17.64 -30.86
N PHE A 56 -12.63 18.81 -30.39
CA PHE A 56 -11.79 19.63 -29.51
C PHE A 56 -11.67 18.96 -28.15
N VAL A 57 -10.43 18.80 -27.68
CA VAL A 57 -10.11 18.24 -26.37
C VAL A 57 -9.34 19.25 -25.52
N HIS A 58 -9.60 19.23 -24.22
CA HIS A 58 -8.84 19.94 -23.22
C HIS A 58 -8.62 19.06 -21.99
N GLN A 59 -7.55 19.33 -21.27
CA GLN A 59 -7.24 18.66 -20.01
C GLN A 59 -6.87 19.70 -18.95
N GLN A 60 -7.28 19.43 -17.72
CA GLN A 60 -6.99 20.28 -16.57
C GLN A 60 -6.57 19.40 -15.39
N SER A 61 -5.37 19.61 -14.86
CA SER A 61 -4.95 18.96 -13.62
C SER A 61 -5.73 19.55 -12.44
N LEU A 62 -6.14 18.69 -11.50
CA LEU A 62 -6.88 19.06 -10.28
C LEU A 62 -6.04 18.83 -9.02
N PRO A 63 -6.20 19.66 -7.97
CA PRO A 63 -7.07 20.83 -7.85
C PRO A 63 -6.56 22.08 -8.60
N VAL A 64 -7.47 23.00 -8.92
CA VAL A 64 -7.17 24.27 -9.61
C VAL A 64 -7.02 25.46 -8.64
N GLY A 65 -6.39 26.55 -9.08
CA GLY A 65 -6.41 27.84 -8.36
C GLY A 65 -5.37 28.06 -7.26
N THR A 66 -4.51 27.07 -7.02
CA THR A 66 -3.53 27.08 -5.94
C THR A 66 -2.21 27.75 -6.39
N LYS A 67 -2.19 29.10 -6.36
CA LYS A 67 -1.08 29.98 -6.82
C LYS A 67 0.32 29.73 -6.21
N LYS A 68 0.49 28.79 -5.26
CA LYS A 68 1.74 28.57 -4.50
C LYS A 68 2.50 27.26 -4.80
N SER A 69 2.00 26.30 -5.60
CA SER A 69 2.64 24.96 -5.63
C SER A 69 2.72 24.26 -7.01
N ILE A 70 3.19 24.97 -8.02
CA ILE A 70 3.66 24.31 -9.25
C ILE A 70 4.76 23.28 -8.96
N LYS A 71 5.40 23.31 -7.78
CA LYS A 71 6.62 22.54 -7.60
C LYS A 71 6.48 21.03 -7.44
N ASN A 72 5.59 20.38 -6.65
CA ASN A 72 5.77 18.91 -6.52
C ASN A 72 4.62 17.99 -6.02
N ALA A 73 3.43 18.43 -5.62
CA ALA A 73 2.64 17.54 -4.74
C ALA A 73 1.10 17.57 -4.76
N PHE A 74 0.47 18.32 -5.67
CA PHE A 74 -0.98 18.54 -5.61
C PHE A 74 -1.83 17.31 -5.90
N GLY A 75 -1.44 16.51 -6.88
CA GLY A 75 -2.22 15.36 -7.33
C GLY A 75 -2.47 14.33 -6.24
N LEU A 76 -1.59 14.26 -5.24
CA LEU A 76 -1.70 13.38 -4.09
C LEU A 76 -2.62 13.91 -3.00
N SER A 77 -2.88 15.22 -2.93
CA SER A 77 -3.80 15.77 -1.93
C SER A 77 -5.27 15.49 -2.28
N TYR A 78 -5.58 15.49 -3.57
CA TYR A 78 -6.91 15.22 -4.09
C TYR A 78 -7.00 13.78 -4.61
N PHE A 79 -7.79 12.95 -3.93
CA PHE A 79 -8.05 11.57 -4.35
C PHE A 79 -9.49 11.22 -3.95
N PRO A 80 -10.48 11.57 -4.79
CA PRO A 80 -11.88 11.35 -4.44
C PRO A 80 -12.23 9.86 -4.52
N GLU A 81 -12.76 9.32 -3.44
CA GLU A 81 -13.34 7.98 -3.41
C GLU A 81 -14.80 8.01 -3.89
N THR A 82 -15.50 9.14 -3.72
CA THR A 82 -16.91 9.30 -4.13
C THR A 82 -17.13 10.45 -5.12
N ALA A 83 -18.22 10.37 -5.89
CA ALA A 83 -18.66 11.44 -6.79
C ALA A 83 -18.85 12.79 -6.06
N LYS A 84 -19.33 12.75 -4.81
CA LYS A 84 -19.54 13.94 -3.97
C LYS A 84 -18.21 14.60 -3.61
N GLU A 85 -17.20 13.82 -3.27
CA GLU A 85 -15.85 14.33 -2.98
C GLU A 85 -15.18 14.92 -4.22
N ALA A 86 -15.42 14.32 -5.39
CA ALA A 86 -14.86 14.81 -6.65
C ALA A 86 -15.46 16.14 -7.11
N ALA A 87 -16.76 16.33 -6.87
CA ALA A 87 -17.57 17.37 -7.51
C ALA A 87 -17.06 18.80 -7.33
N LEU A 88 -16.52 19.17 -6.17
CA LEU A 88 -16.05 20.54 -5.92
C LEU A 88 -14.92 20.93 -6.88
N GLU A 89 -13.85 20.14 -6.90
CA GLU A 89 -12.67 20.42 -7.73
C GLU A 89 -13.00 20.31 -9.23
N VAL A 90 -13.92 19.41 -9.59
CA VAL A 90 -14.39 19.27 -10.98
C VAL A 90 -15.17 20.51 -11.42
N CYS A 91 -16.10 21.02 -10.60
CA CYS A 91 -16.81 22.26 -10.89
C CYS A 91 -15.85 23.45 -11.04
N LEU A 92 -14.87 23.56 -10.15
CA LEU A 92 -13.85 24.61 -10.20
C LEU A 92 -12.98 24.46 -11.45
N GLY A 93 -12.57 23.24 -11.81
CA GLY A 93 -11.80 22.94 -13.01
C GLY A 93 -12.55 23.27 -14.30
N LEU A 94 -13.83 22.90 -14.38
CA LEU A 94 -14.71 23.25 -15.50
C LEU A 94 -14.83 24.78 -15.63
N MET A 95 -15.22 25.49 -14.57
CA MET A 95 -15.32 26.96 -14.62
C MET A 95 -14.01 27.63 -14.99
N HIS A 96 -12.90 27.16 -14.42
CA HIS A 96 -11.57 27.67 -14.72
C HIS A 96 -11.22 27.52 -16.20
N SER A 97 -11.49 26.35 -16.79
CA SER A 97 -11.21 26.06 -18.20
C SER A 97 -11.94 27.04 -19.15
N PHE A 98 -13.24 27.30 -18.90
CA PHE A 98 -14.01 28.25 -19.72
C PHE A 98 -13.67 29.73 -19.43
N ASN A 99 -13.33 30.07 -18.19
CA ASN A 99 -12.89 31.42 -17.81
C ASN A 99 -11.55 31.81 -18.44
N THR A 100 -10.68 30.83 -18.71
CA THR A 100 -9.32 31.01 -19.24
C THR A 100 -9.19 30.62 -20.71
N THR A 101 -10.32 30.38 -21.39
CA THR A 101 -10.38 29.94 -22.79
C THR A 101 -9.42 28.79 -23.08
N PHE A 102 -9.38 27.81 -22.16
CA PHE A 102 -8.58 26.60 -22.26
C PHE A 102 -7.06 26.83 -22.33
N ASN A 103 -6.58 27.92 -21.71
CA ASN A 103 -5.16 28.32 -21.73
C ASN A 103 -4.60 28.48 -23.15
N GLN A 104 -5.38 29.11 -24.05
CA GLN A 104 -5.01 29.39 -25.44
C GLN A 104 -3.72 30.19 -25.64
N GLU A 105 -3.06 30.66 -24.58
CA GLU A 105 -1.72 31.26 -24.65
C GLU A 105 -0.69 30.34 -25.33
N MET A 106 -0.92 29.02 -25.36
CA MET A 106 0.00 28.05 -25.96
C MET A 106 -0.23 27.75 -27.45
N THR A 107 -1.34 28.18 -28.06
CA THR A 107 -1.62 27.91 -29.47
C THR A 107 -1.64 29.20 -30.30
N PRO A 108 -0.82 29.30 -31.37
CA PRO A 108 -0.83 30.47 -32.25
C PRO A 108 -2.16 30.52 -33.03
N GLY A 109 -3.07 31.36 -32.59
CA GLY A 109 -4.37 31.59 -33.20
C GLY A 109 -5.08 32.81 -32.59
N PRO A 110 -6.13 33.35 -33.25
CA PRO A 110 -6.93 34.42 -32.67
C PRO A 110 -7.55 33.95 -31.35
N MET A 111 -7.31 34.69 -30.26
CA MET A 111 -7.92 34.40 -28.96
C MET A 111 -9.43 34.40 -29.11
N MET A 112 -10.08 33.31 -28.70
CA MET A 112 -11.53 33.26 -28.64
C MET A 112 -12.02 34.02 -27.42
N ASP A 113 -13.15 34.74 -27.53
CA ASP A 113 -13.81 35.31 -26.37
C ASP A 113 -14.28 34.19 -25.42
N PRO A 114 -14.09 34.34 -24.09
CA PRO A 114 -14.62 33.41 -23.10
C PRO A 114 -16.14 33.20 -23.24
N TYR A 115 -16.60 31.95 -23.09
CA TYR A 115 -18.02 31.60 -23.21
C TYR A 115 -18.40 30.49 -22.23
N ALA A 116 -19.67 30.45 -21.83
CA ALA A 116 -20.22 29.36 -21.03
C ALA A 116 -20.78 28.25 -21.93
N PRO A 117 -20.63 26.97 -21.54
CA PRO A 117 -21.23 25.85 -22.24
C PRO A 117 -22.76 25.88 -22.18
N TRP A 118 -23.41 25.28 -23.19
CA TRP A 118 -24.86 25.11 -23.17
C TRP A 118 -25.28 24.06 -22.15
N LYS A 119 -24.58 22.93 -22.10
CA LYS A 119 -24.73 21.91 -21.05
C LYS A 119 -23.46 21.06 -20.97
N PHE A 120 -23.30 20.40 -19.84
CA PHE A 120 -22.30 19.37 -19.66
C PHE A 120 -22.90 17.97 -19.75
N THR A 121 -22.09 17.01 -20.15
CA THR A 121 -22.41 15.57 -20.10
C THR A 121 -21.27 14.80 -19.44
N THR A 122 -21.58 13.66 -18.82
CA THR A 122 -20.59 12.69 -18.30
C THR A 122 -21.18 11.28 -18.38
N ASP A 123 -20.33 10.26 -18.32
CA ASP A 123 -20.67 8.84 -18.45
C ASP A 123 -21.05 8.18 -17.11
N ASP A 124 -20.99 8.91 -15.98
CA ASP A 124 -21.43 8.41 -14.67
C ASP A 124 -22.62 9.21 -14.13
N ARG A 125 -23.74 8.51 -13.88
CA ARG A 125 -25.00 9.14 -13.42
C ARG A 125 -24.87 9.77 -12.04
N ALA A 126 -24.20 9.10 -11.09
CA ALA A 126 -24.02 9.63 -9.74
C ALA A 126 -23.10 10.85 -9.76
N PHE A 127 -22.08 10.83 -10.61
CA PHE A 127 -21.16 11.94 -10.83
C PHE A 127 -21.85 13.14 -11.48
N ALA A 128 -22.66 12.94 -12.52
CA ALA A 128 -23.47 13.99 -13.13
C ALA A 128 -24.33 14.73 -12.09
N GLN A 129 -25.01 13.97 -11.24
CA GLN A 129 -25.86 14.52 -10.17
C GLN A 129 -25.04 15.29 -9.12
N ALA A 130 -23.89 14.74 -8.69
CA ALA A 130 -23.03 15.38 -7.71
C ALA A 130 -22.46 16.71 -8.22
N VAL A 131 -21.95 16.74 -9.46
CA VAL A 131 -21.42 17.95 -10.11
C VAL A 131 -22.52 18.99 -10.30
N GLN A 132 -23.70 18.62 -10.81
CA GLN A 132 -24.82 19.56 -10.93
C GLN A 132 -25.23 20.16 -9.58
N LYS A 133 -25.33 19.33 -8.54
CA LYS A 133 -25.65 19.80 -7.18
C LYS A 133 -24.58 20.75 -6.66
N GLN A 134 -23.31 20.45 -6.92
CA GLN A 134 -22.19 21.26 -6.48
C GLN A 134 -22.09 22.60 -7.24
N PHE A 135 -22.43 22.65 -8.54
CA PHE A 135 -22.56 23.93 -9.25
C PHE A 135 -23.61 24.83 -8.61
N LYS A 136 -24.77 24.27 -8.28
CA LYS A 136 -25.85 25.02 -7.60
C LYS A 136 -25.41 25.53 -6.23
N SER A 137 -24.71 24.71 -5.43
CA SER A 137 -24.23 25.12 -4.10
C SER A 137 -23.14 26.21 -4.16
N LEU A 138 -22.36 26.25 -5.24
CA LEU A 138 -21.37 27.30 -5.49
C LEU A 138 -21.99 28.63 -5.98
N GLY A 139 -23.31 28.67 -6.26
CA GLY A 139 -23.98 29.87 -6.76
C GLY A 139 -23.84 30.08 -8.27
N VAL A 140 -23.56 29.03 -9.03
CA VAL A 140 -23.63 29.09 -10.50
C VAL A 140 -25.10 29.26 -10.92
N LYS A 141 -25.35 30.13 -11.91
CA LYS A 141 -26.70 30.40 -12.44
C LYS A 141 -27.35 29.10 -12.92
N GLU A 142 -28.64 28.92 -12.65
CA GLU A 142 -29.37 27.68 -12.93
C GLU A 142 -29.23 27.23 -14.39
N ASP A 143 -29.24 28.18 -15.32
CA ASP A 143 -29.11 27.92 -16.74
C ASP A 143 -27.72 27.36 -17.13
N ARG A 144 -26.69 27.55 -16.30
CA ARG A 144 -25.29 27.07 -16.49
C ARG A 144 -24.94 25.84 -15.66
N CYS A 145 -25.86 25.32 -14.85
CA CYS A 145 -25.63 24.18 -13.95
C CYS A 145 -26.01 22.82 -14.56
N LYS A 146 -26.46 22.79 -15.81
CA LYS A 146 -27.05 21.58 -16.39
C LYS A 146 -25.98 20.52 -16.70
N VAL A 147 -26.04 19.39 -16.01
CA VAL A 147 -25.19 18.21 -16.24
C VAL A 147 -26.07 17.00 -16.50
N GLU A 148 -25.88 16.35 -17.65
CA GLU A 148 -26.64 15.16 -18.05
C GLU A 148 -25.76 13.91 -18.10
N PHE A 149 -26.36 12.75 -17.90
CA PHE A 149 -25.70 11.47 -18.18
C PHE A 149 -25.80 11.19 -19.69
N VAL A 150 -24.67 10.91 -20.32
CA VAL A 150 -24.59 10.41 -21.71
C VAL A 150 -23.43 9.43 -21.75
N ASP A 151 -23.70 8.19 -22.16
CA ASP A 151 -22.65 7.21 -22.37
C ASP A 151 -21.79 7.63 -23.58
N MET A 152 -20.56 8.07 -23.27
CA MET A 152 -19.53 8.44 -24.23
C MET A 152 -18.21 7.73 -23.93
N THR A 153 -18.25 6.66 -23.12
CA THR A 153 -17.07 6.03 -22.52
C THR A 153 -16.01 5.69 -23.58
N GLN A 154 -16.40 5.00 -24.64
CA GLN A 154 -15.49 4.60 -25.72
C GLN A 154 -14.93 5.79 -26.50
N GLU A 155 -15.78 6.72 -26.95
CA GLU A 155 -15.36 7.87 -27.75
C GLU A 155 -14.44 8.81 -26.95
N ALA A 156 -14.76 9.06 -25.68
CA ALA A 156 -13.91 9.84 -24.79
C ALA A 156 -12.56 9.15 -24.55
N HIS A 157 -12.56 7.83 -24.36
CA HIS A 157 -11.33 7.04 -24.20
C HIS A 157 -10.43 7.10 -25.44
N GLU A 158 -10.96 6.88 -26.65
CA GLU A 158 -10.19 6.95 -27.90
C GLU A 158 -9.54 8.32 -28.10
N ARG A 159 -10.23 9.40 -27.75
CA ARG A 159 -9.68 10.76 -27.82
C ARG A 159 -8.63 11.03 -26.76
N PHE A 160 -8.86 10.54 -25.54
CA PHE A 160 -7.90 10.66 -24.47
C PHE A 160 -6.62 9.85 -24.74
N ASP A 161 -6.71 8.67 -25.38
CA ASP A 161 -5.56 7.83 -25.71
C ASP A 161 -4.52 8.57 -26.57
N GLY A 162 -4.96 9.29 -27.61
CA GLY A 162 -4.06 10.12 -28.43
C GLY A 162 -3.38 11.24 -27.62
N LEU A 163 -4.12 11.87 -26.70
CA LEU A 163 -3.59 12.89 -25.81
C LEU A 163 -2.58 12.31 -24.81
N TYR A 164 -2.91 11.17 -24.20
CA TYR A 164 -2.06 10.49 -23.23
C TYR A 164 -0.76 9.99 -23.86
N LYS A 165 -0.81 9.41 -25.08
CA LYS A 165 0.39 9.06 -25.85
C LYS A 165 1.29 10.26 -26.11
N THR A 166 0.70 11.43 -26.37
CA THR A 166 1.45 12.68 -26.54
C THR A 166 2.11 13.11 -25.23
N LEU A 167 1.38 13.06 -24.11
CA LEU A 167 1.93 13.34 -22.77
C LEU A 167 3.11 12.43 -22.44
N VAL A 168 2.96 11.13 -22.67
CA VAL A 168 4.00 10.13 -22.43
C VAL A 168 5.22 10.36 -23.33
N ALA A 169 5.02 10.77 -24.59
CA ALA A 169 6.12 11.10 -25.49
C ALA A 169 6.95 12.31 -25.01
N VAL A 170 6.30 13.33 -24.43
CA VAL A 170 6.98 14.52 -23.89
C VAL A 170 7.87 14.20 -22.70
N LEU A 171 7.60 13.11 -21.96
CA LEU A 171 8.43 12.69 -20.84
C LEU A 171 9.80 12.11 -21.25
N GLY A 172 10.06 11.91 -22.55
CA GLY A 172 11.35 11.39 -23.03
C GLY A 172 11.65 9.95 -22.59
N LEU A 173 10.61 9.16 -22.31
CA LEU A 173 10.75 7.77 -21.87
C LEU A 173 11.17 6.86 -23.04
N PRO A 174 11.98 5.81 -22.79
CA PRO A 174 12.31 4.81 -23.82
C PRO A 174 11.06 4.14 -24.41
N ASP A 175 11.10 3.75 -25.69
CA ASP A 175 9.96 3.16 -26.40
C ASP A 175 9.34 1.97 -25.69
N ILE A 176 10.18 1.09 -25.12
CA ILE A 176 9.71 -0.08 -24.35
C ILE A 176 8.95 0.32 -23.08
N VAL A 177 9.34 1.43 -22.45
CA VAL A 177 8.64 1.98 -21.28
C VAL A 177 7.32 2.61 -21.73
N ARG A 178 7.34 3.39 -22.81
CA ARG A 178 6.11 4.00 -23.38
C ARG A 178 5.08 2.96 -23.77
N ALA A 179 5.52 1.84 -24.36
CA ALA A 179 4.65 0.72 -24.73
C ALA A 179 4.05 -0.01 -23.53
N ALA A 180 4.66 0.09 -22.35
CA ALA A 180 4.15 -0.51 -21.11
C ALA A 180 3.12 0.37 -20.38
N LEU A 181 3.00 1.65 -20.72
CA LEU A 181 2.06 2.57 -20.09
C LEU A 181 0.69 2.47 -20.75
N VAL A 182 -0.34 2.15 -19.96
CA VAL A 182 -1.72 2.00 -20.44
C VAL A 182 -2.45 3.33 -20.29
N THR A 183 -3.31 3.66 -21.24
CA THR A 183 -4.15 4.85 -21.18
C THR A 183 -5.16 4.73 -20.03
N PRO A 184 -5.13 5.63 -19.02
CA PRO A 184 -6.06 5.53 -17.91
C PRO A 184 -7.53 5.68 -18.32
N SER A 185 -8.38 4.81 -17.78
CA SER A 185 -9.83 4.87 -17.92
C SER A 185 -10.47 5.98 -17.09
N ALA A 186 -11.69 6.37 -17.45
CA ALA A 186 -12.51 7.27 -16.66
C ALA A 186 -12.84 6.65 -15.30
N ILE A 187 -12.83 7.47 -14.25
CA ILE A 187 -13.19 7.05 -12.89
C ILE A 187 -14.70 6.93 -12.82
N GLY A 188 -15.22 5.70 -12.87
CA GLY A 188 -16.63 5.44 -12.57
C GLY A 188 -16.88 5.51 -11.06
N PHE A 189 -17.71 6.41 -10.56
CA PHE A 189 -18.04 6.48 -9.13
C PHE A 189 -19.20 5.56 -8.74
N SER A 190 -19.90 5.04 -9.73
CA SER A 190 -20.89 3.98 -9.60
C SER A 190 -20.23 2.60 -9.44
N GLY A 191 -20.95 1.66 -8.82
CA GLY A 191 -20.60 0.23 -8.84
C GLY A 191 -19.66 -0.29 -7.76
N LEU A 192 -18.90 0.54 -7.03
CA LEU A 192 -18.12 0.07 -5.87
C LEU A 192 -18.40 0.94 -4.63
N PRO A 193 -18.78 0.33 -3.50
CA PRO A 193 -18.94 1.07 -2.27
C PRO A 193 -17.59 1.69 -1.85
N PRO A 194 -17.61 2.81 -1.11
CA PRO A 194 -16.41 3.29 -0.43
C PRO A 194 -15.85 2.18 0.47
N ALA A 195 -14.55 2.24 0.77
CA ALA A 195 -13.93 1.26 1.66
C ALA A 195 -14.70 1.23 2.98
N ASP A 196 -15.02 0.03 3.46
CA ASP A 196 -15.72 -0.13 4.73
C ASP A 196 -14.84 0.46 5.86
N PRO A 197 -15.34 1.47 6.61
CA PRO A 197 -14.59 2.05 7.72
C PRO A 197 -14.14 1.02 8.75
N GLU A 198 -14.90 -0.08 8.94
CA GLU A 198 -14.55 -1.15 9.86
C GLU A 198 -13.50 -2.10 9.26
N ALA A 199 -13.64 -2.51 8.00
CA ALA A 199 -12.62 -3.32 7.32
C ALA A 199 -11.24 -2.64 7.23
N TRP A 200 -11.20 -1.30 7.26
CA TRP A 200 -9.95 -0.53 7.35
C TRP A 200 -9.25 -0.64 8.70
N LEU A 201 -10.00 -0.92 9.76
CA LEU A 201 -9.50 -1.20 11.09
C LEU A 201 -9.10 -2.69 11.17
N MET A 202 -7.99 -3.07 10.52
CA MET A 202 -7.40 -4.39 10.74
C MET A 202 -6.86 -4.45 12.18
N TYR A 203 -7.71 -4.84 13.11
CA TYR A 203 -7.28 -5.29 14.42
C TYR A 203 -6.67 -6.69 14.27
N PRO A 204 -5.48 -6.94 14.85
CA PRO A 204 -4.82 -8.24 14.77
C PRO A 204 -5.68 -9.44 15.22
N SER A 205 -6.75 -9.20 15.97
CA SER A 205 -7.59 -10.21 16.62
C SER A 205 -9.02 -10.35 16.07
N GLY A 206 -9.39 -9.70 14.96
CA GLY A 206 -10.79 -9.60 14.55
C GLY A 206 -11.57 -8.57 15.39
N SER A 207 -12.89 -8.50 15.19
CA SER A 207 -13.80 -7.47 15.73
C SER A 207 -13.50 -7.05 17.18
N LEU A 208 -13.62 -5.75 17.47
CA LEU A 208 -13.43 -5.17 18.80
C LEU A 208 -14.47 -5.73 19.79
N HIS A 209 -14.12 -6.82 20.45
CA HIS A 209 -14.87 -7.38 21.56
C HIS A 209 -14.01 -7.36 22.81
N GLY A 210 -14.60 -6.97 23.93
CA GLY A 210 -13.92 -6.90 25.23
C GLY A 210 -14.43 -5.76 26.10
N THR A 211 -13.83 -5.65 27.28
CA THR A 211 -13.96 -4.51 28.17
C THR A 211 -13.43 -3.23 27.51
N PRO A 212 -13.85 -2.03 27.94
CA PRO A 212 -13.32 -0.77 27.43
C PRO A 212 -11.78 -0.68 27.49
N GLU A 213 -11.17 -1.26 28.53
CA GLU A 213 -9.71 -1.32 28.70
C GLU A 213 -9.05 -2.22 27.66
N GLU A 214 -9.63 -3.40 27.37
CA GLU A 214 -9.15 -4.31 26.33
C GLU A 214 -9.26 -3.68 24.94
N VAL A 215 -10.36 -2.98 24.66
CA VAL A 215 -10.55 -2.25 23.39
C VAL A 215 -9.53 -1.13 23.25
N GLU A 216 -9.27 -0.36 24.31
CA GLU A 216 -8.22 0.67 24.28
C GLU A 216 -6.83 0.07 24.09
N PHE A 217 -6.52 -1.04 24.78
CA PHE A 217 -5.26 -1.76 24.61
C PHE A 217 -5.09 -2.28 23.17
N GLN A 218 -6.14 -2.82 22.55
CA GLN A 218 -6.12 -3.26 21.15
C GLN A 218 -5.85 -2.08 20.20
N LYS A 219 -6.45 -0.91 20.44
CA LYS A 219 -6.19 0.30 19.64
C LYS A 219 -4.74 0.80 19.78
N ILE A 220 -4.19 0.81 20.99
CA ILE A 220 -2.78 1.18 21.23
C ILE A 220 -1.83 0.18 20.58
N THR A 221 -2.16 -1.12 20.66
CA THR A 221 -1.41 -2.20 20.00
C THR A 221 -1.41 -2.02 18.49
N GLY A 222 -2.57 -1.75 17.88
CA GLY A 222 -2.71 -1.48 16.45
C GLY A 222 -1.89 -0.27 16.01
N TYR A 223 -1.97 0.84 16.75
CA TYR A 223 -1.11 2.01 16.52
C TYR A 223 0.37 1.60 16.54
N SER A 224 0.81 0.91 17.59
CA SER A 224 2.22 0.56 17.82
C SER A 224 2.77 -0.31 16.69
N GLN A 225 1.98 -1.30 16.28
CA GLN A 225 2.33 -2.19 15.18
C GLN A 225 2.38 -1.46 13.84
N GLU A 226 1.41 -0.59 13.55
CA GLU A 226 1.44 0.24 12.33
C GLU A 226 2.66 1.15 12.31
N PHE A 227 3.01 1.78 13.44
CA PHE A 227 4.19 2.63 13.54
C PHE A 227 5.47 1.84 13.21
N MET A 228 5.65 0.67 13.81
CA MET A 228 6.83 -0.19 13.59
C MET A 228 6.91 -0.77 12.19
N ASN A 229 5.78 -1.27 11.65
CA ASN A 229 5.75 -1.88 10.32
C ASN A 229 6.04 -0.91 9.19
N ASN A 230 5.84 0.39 9.44
CA ASN A 230 6.08 1.46 8.48
C ASN A 230 7.42 2.18 8.70
N GLU A 231 8.17 1.85 9.76
CA GLU A 231 9.52 2.38 9.97
C GLU A 231 10.49 1.79 8.93
N PRO A 232 11.19 2.62 8.14
CA PRO A 232 12.13 2.12 7.15
C PRO A 232 13.42 1.66 7.82
N LEU A 233 13.88 0.46 7.47
CA LEU A 233 15.14 -0.11 7.95
C LEU A 233 15.99 -0.62 6.79
N PRO A 234 17.32 -0.73 6.95
CA PRO A 234 18.17 -1.35 5.94
C PRO A 234 17.70 -2.79 5.65
N VAL A 235 17.46 -3.11 4.38
CA VAL A 235 16.93 -4.43 3.98
C VAL A 235 17.86 -5.59 4.32
N ASN A 236 19.15 -5.29 4.41
CA ASN A 236 20.25 -6.19 4.76
C ASN A 236 20.62 -6.18 6.26
N SER A 237 19.91 -5.41 7.08
CA SER A 237 20.10 -5.49 8.53
C SER A 237 19.42 -6.75 9.05
N GLY A 238 20.22 -7.69 9.57
CA GLY A 238 19.69 -8.87 10.26
C GLY A 238 18.70 -8.44 11.34
N ASN A 239 17.59 -9.19 11.47
CA ASN A 239 16.38 -8.91 12.28
C ASN A 239 16.63 -8.29 13.67
N ARG A 240 17.08 -7.03 13.76
CA ARG A 240 17.23 -6.28 15.01
C ARG A 240 15.89 -5.80 15.56
N LEU A 241 14.82 -5.92 14.78
CA LEU A 241 13.45 -5.68 15.23
C LEU A 241 12.87 -6.82 16.10
N ASN A 242 13.57 -7.96 16.23
CA ASN A 242 13.05 -9.12 16.97
C ASN A 242 13.31 -9.11 18.47
N SER A 243 13.50 -7.96 19.12
CA SER A 243 13.32 -7.94 20.57
C SER A 243 11.86 -7.57 20.87
N SER A 244 11.14 -8.54 21.43
CA SER A 244 9.87 -8.28 22.13
C SER A 244 10.00 -7.11 23.13
N SER A 245 11.20 -6.84 23.63
CA SER A 245 11.50 -5.67 24.45
C SER A 245 11.22 -4.35 23.71
N ASN A 246 11.66 -4.21 22.45
CA ASN A 246 11.44 -2.97 21.69
C ASN A 246 9.95 -2.70 21.45
N PHE A 247 9.15 -3.76 21.24
CA PHE A 247 7.71 -3.62 21.06
C PHE A 247 7.03 -3.10 22.32
N MET A 248 7.35 -3.66 23.49
CA MET A 248 6.77 -3.21 24.76
C MET A 248 7.18 -1.78 25.10
N ASP A 249 8.41 -1.38 24.82
CA ASP A 249 8.88 -0.01 25.01
C ASP A 249 8.12 0.98 24.11
N ILE A 250 7.89 0.61 22.84
CA ILE A 250 7.11 1.41 21.89
C ILE A 250 5.65 1.52 22.35
N LEU A 251 5.07 0.42 22.81
CA LEU A 251 3.70 0.36 23.30
C LEU A 251 3.51 1.28 24.52
N GLU A 252 4.42 1.23 25.50
CA GLU A 252 4.36 2.10 26.68
C GLU A 252 4.57 3.57 26.32
N ARG A 253 5.47 3.86 25.37
CA ARG A 253 5.68 5.22 24.84
C ARG A 253 4.40 5.77 24.20
N ILE A 254 3.73 4.98 23.36
CA ILE A 254 2.48 5.39 22.69
C ILE A 254 1.35 5.55 23.70
N LYS A 255 1.23 4.64 24.67
CA LYS A 255 0.29 4.79 25.79
C LYS A 255 0.53 6.10 26.54
N THR A 256 1.78 6.42 26.86
CA THR A 256 2.16 7.68 27.52
C THR A 256 1.80 8.90 26.67
N VAL A 257 2.09 8.88 25.36
CA VAL A 257 1.81 10.02 24.46
C VAL A 257 0.31 10.23 24.24
N THR A 258 -0.46 9.14 24.13
CA THR A 258 -1.92 9.20 23.95
C THR A 258 -2.65 9.58 25.24
N THR A 259 -2.07 9.30 26.41
CA THR A 259 -2.59 9.75 27.72
C THR A 259 -2.25 11.20 28.03
N SER A 260 -1.03 11.64 27.75
CA SER A 260 -0.54 12.98 28.11
C SER A 260 -0.93 14.09 27.14
N THR A 261 -1.20 13.78 25.86
CA THR A 261 -1.45 14.80 24.82
C THR A 261 -2.82 14.60 24.17
N SER A 262 -3.63 15.66 24.09
CA SER A 262 -4.95 15.61 23.45
C SER A 262 -4.84 15.60 21.93
N LEU A 263 -5.82 15.02 21.22
CA LEU A 263 -5.85 15.02 19.75
C LEU A 263 -5.85 16.46 19.19
N GLU A 264 -6.51 17.41 19.85
CA GLU A 264 -6.54 18.81 19.39
C GLU A 264 -5.13 19.44 19.41
N GLN A 265 -4.35 19.18 20.46
CA GLN A 265 -2.97 19.65 20.55
C GLN A 265 -2.08 19.03 19.45
N VAL A 266 -2.26 17.72 19.20
CA VAL A 266 -1.54 17.01 18.13
C VAL A 266 -1.90 17.61 16.76
N ARG A 267 -3.19 17.82 16.48
CA ARG A 267 -3.67 18.43 15.23
C ARG A 267 -3.14 19.84 15.03
N ARG A 268 -3.15 20.67 16.09
CA ARG A 268 -2.61 22.04 16.04
C ARG A 268 -1.14 22.07 15.64
N ARG A 269 -0.33 21.15 16.18
CA ARG A 269 1.10 21.01 15.81
C ARG A 269 1.27 20.48 14.39
N ALA A 270 0.47 19.49 14.00
CA ALA A 270 0.46 18.97 12.64
C ALA A 270 0.11 20.05 11.61
N ASP A 271 -0.90 20.88 11.90
CA ASP A 271 -1.32 22.01 11.07
C ASP A 271 -0.28 23.13 11.05
N ALA A 272 0.56 23.24 12.09
CA ALA A 272 1.72 24.12 12.12
C ALA A 272 2.94 23.57 11.32
N GLY A 273 2.81 22.40 10.69
CA GLY A 273 3.85 21.80 9.85
C GLY A 273 4.76 20.80 10.55
N ASP A 274 4.39 20.28 11.73
CA ASP A 274 5.10 19.18 12.37
C ASP A 274 4.64 17.83 11.81
N SER A 275 5.47 17.19 10.98
CA SER A 275 5.12 15.93 10.33
C SER A 275 5.02 14.74 11.30
N GLN A 276 5.70 14.75 12.44
CA GLN A 276 5.60 13.66 13.40
C GLN A 276 4.24 13.69 14.09
N HIS A 277 3.77 14.88 14.45
CA HIS A 277 2.41 15.07 14.98
C HIS A 277 1.35 14.83 13.90
N ALA A 278 1.65 15.07 12.61
CA ALA A 278 0.74 14.68 11.53
C ALA A 278 0.59 13.14 11.44
N ILE A 279 1.68 12.37 11.56
CA ILE A 279 1.60 10.89 11.65
C ILE A 279 0.81 10.47 12.91
N ASP A 280 1.06 11.08 14.07
CA ASP A 280 0.32 10.78 15.30
C ASP A 280 -1.19 11.07 15.15
N ALA A 281 -1.55 12.22 14.59
CA ALA A 281 -2.94 12.56 14.29
C ALA A 281 -3.57 11.53 13.35
N ALA A 282 -2.86 11.13 12.30
CA ALA A 282 -3.35 10.15 11.34
C ALA A 282 -3.61 8.78 12.00
N LEU A 283 -2.71 8.30 12.85
CA LEU A 283 -2.85 7.01 13.53
C LEU A 283 -3.95 7.04 14.59
N ARG A 284 -4.12 8.15 15.32
CA ARG A 284 -5.24 8.29 16.28
C ARG A 284 -6.59 8.31 15.58
N LEU A 285 -6.69 9.05 14.47
CA LEU A 285 -7.87 9.06 13.59
C LEU A 285 -8.09 7.71 12.92
N LYS A 286 -7.03 6.92 12.66
CA LYS A 286 -7.17 5.55 12.18
C LYS A 286 -7.82 4.67 13.22
N TYR A 287 -7.20 4.51 14.38
CA TYR A 287 -7.65 3.55 15.38
C TYR A 287 -8.77 4.05 16.31
N GLY A 288 -9.24 5.30 16.13
CA GLY A 288 -10.24 5.91 17.01
C GLY A 288 -9.75 6.05 18.46
N LEU A 289 -8.48 6.47 18.63
CA LEU A 289 -7.86 6.66 19.95
C LEU A 289 -8.28 8.02 20.52
N LYS A 290 -9.24 7.99 21.45
CA LYS A 290 -9.85 9.18 22.06
C LYS A 290 -10.52 10.12 21.04
N CYS A 291 -10.97 9.56 19.93
CA CYS A 291 -11.74 10.24 18.90
C CYS A 291 -12.56 9.24 18.09
N THR A 292 -13.50 9.74 17.30
CA THR A 292 -14.14 8.95 16.23
C THR A 292 -13.09 8.65 15.16
N ALA A 293 -13.09 7.42 14.64
CA ALA A 293 -12.24 7.09 13.52
C ALA A 293 -12.64 7.90 12.28
N ASP A 294 -11.67 8.42 11.54
CA ASP A 294 -11.91 9.22 10.34
C ASP A 294 -10.84 8.91 9.29
N ARG A 295 -11.23 8.06 8.33
CA ARG A 295 -10.36 7.57 7.26
C ARG A 295 -9.87 8.69 6.34
N VAL A 296 -10.73 9.64 5.99
CA VAL A 296 -10.42 10.74 5.06
C VAL A 296 -9.47 11.73 5.74
N LEU A 297 -9.77 12.12 6.98
CA LEU A 297 -8.92 13.03 7.73
C LEU A 297 -7.58 12.38 8.10
N SER A 298 -7.56 11.09 8.43
CA SER A 298 -6.32 10.32 8.66
C SER A 298 -5.39 10.40 7.44
N ARG A 299 -5.91 10.12 6.23
CA ARG A 299 -5.16 10.29 4.98
C ARG A 299 -4.64 11.70 4.80
N SER A 300 -5.47 12.72 5.07
CA SER A 300 -5.06 14.11 4.89
C SER A 300 -3.81 14.45 5.71
N TYR A 301 -3.69 13.93 6.94
CA TYR A 301 -2.50 14.12 7.77
C TYR A 301 -1.30 13.29 7.31
N LEU A 302 -1.51 12.06 6.81
CA LEU A 302 -0.42 11.30 6.18
C LEU A 302 0.14 12.02 4.96
N ILE A 303 -0.73 12.57 4.11
CA ILE A 303 -0.33 13.38 2.95
C ILE A 303 0.43 14.63 3.39
N LYS A 304 -0.04 15.35 4.42
CA LYS A 304 0.70 16.48 5.01
C LYS A 304 2.11 16.05 5.44
N ALA A 305 2.24 14.91 6.13
CA ALA A 305 3.53 14.42 6.59
C ALA A 305 4.47 14.03 5.44
N ALA A 306 3.95 13.30 4.45
CA ALA A 306 4.68 12.79 3.30
C ALA A 306 5.23 13.91 2.41
N LEU A 307 4.43 14.96 2.21
CA LEU A 307 4.75 16.07 1.32
C LEU A 307 5.47 17.24 2.00
N ASN A 308 5.71 17.16 3.31
CA ASN A 308 6.40 18.23 4.03
C ASN A 308 7.91 18.20 3.72
N GLU A 309 8.36 19.15 2.90
CA GLU A 309 9.77 19.29 2.52
C GLU A 309 10.71 19.55 3.71
N LYS A 310 10.19 20.09 4.83
CA LYS A 310 10.97 20.35 6.06
C LYS A 310 11.14 19.10 6.92
N ALA A 311 10.34 18.05 6.70
CA ALA A 311 10.45 16.82 7.45
C ALA A 311 11.68 16.02 7.00
N ASN A 312 12.26 15.26 7.93
CA ASN A 312 13.34 14.34 7.59
C ASN A 312 12.83 13.21 6.67
N ALA A 313 13.76 12.53 5.99
CA ALA A 313 13.40 11.48 5.03
C ALA A 313 12.70 10.28 5.67
N GLN A 314 13.06 9.92 6.90
CA GLN A 314 12.46 8.80 7.62
C GLN A 314 10.98 9.08 7.91
N THR A 315 10.62 10.23 8.46
CA THR A 315 9.23 10.62 8.73
C THR A 315 8.41 10.65 7.44
N ARG A 316 8.96 11.19 6.34
CA ARG A 316 8.28 11.20 5.04
C ARG A 316 8.09 9.78 4.48
N SER A 317 9.12 8.95 4.58
CA SER A 317 9.09 7.53 4.18
C SER A 317 8.03 6.75 4.96
N MET A 318 7.95 6.92 6.28
CA MET A 318 6.91 6.32 7.12
C MET A 318 5.51 6.72 6.68
N ALA A 319 5.28 8.01 6.40
CA ALA A 319 3.98 8.50 5.95
C ALA A 319 3.60 7.92 4.58
N HIS A 320 4.53 7.84 3.64
CA HIS A 320 4.33 7.15 2.37
C HIS A 320 4.02 5.67 2.57
N SER A 321 4.77 4.98 3.43
CA SER A 321 4.53 3.57 3.74
C SER A 321 3.13 3.32 4.32
N MET A 322 2.63 4.18 5.22
CA MET A 322 1.28 4.07 5.79
C MET A 322 0.18 4.30 4.74
N LEU A 323 0.45 5.15 3.73
CA LEU A 323 -0.49 5.39 2.65
C LEU A 323 -0.69 4.15 1.78
N ILE A 324 0.32 3.27 1.62
CA ILE A 324 0.17 2.00 0.88
C ILE A 324 -1.04 1.23 1.41
N PHE A 325 -1.07 0.98 2.73
CA PHE A 325 -2.17 0.27 3.37
C PHE A 325 -3.48 1.06 3.30
N TRP A 326 -3.43 2.40 3.40
CA TRP A 326 -4.64 3.21 3.23
C TRP A 326 -5.29 2.96 1.87
N TYR A 327 -4.52 2.88 0.79
CA TYR A 327 -5.05 2.65 -0.57
C TYR A 327 -5.55 1.22 -0.80
N THR A 328 -4.92 0.23 -0.17
CA THR A 328 -5.21 -1.19 -0.45
C THR A 328 -6.16 -1.86 0.55
N ALA A 329 -6.28 -1.34 1.77
CA ALA A 329 -7.06 -1.98 2.84
C ALA A 329 -8.56 -1.68 2.76
N GLY A 330 -9.36 -2.61 3.29
CA GLY A 330 -10.81 -2.47 3.41
C GLY A 330 -11.57 -2.53 2.08
N ARG A 331 -10.93 -3.13 1.06
CA ARG A 331 -11.51 -3.38 -0.25
C ARG A 331 -11.69 -4.89 -0.40
N GLU A 332 -12.79 -5.30 -1.01
CA GLU A 332 -13.11 -6.70 -1.32
C GLU A 332 -12.04 -7.33 -2.24
N ASP A 333 -12.30 -8.53 -2.76
CA ASP A 333 -11.35 -9.25 -3.61
C ASP A 333 -10.88 -8.48 -4.86
N THR A 334 -11.55 -7.38 -5.23
CA THR A 334 -11.19 -6.49 -6.36
C THR A 334 -10.80 -5.07 -5.91
N VAL A 335 -9.61 -4.63 -6.32
CA VAL A 335 -9.13 -3.25 -6.14
C VAL A 335 -9.01 -2.56 -7.48
N ARG A 336 -9.63 -1.39 -7.62
CA ARG A 336 -9.52 -0.54 -8.80
C ARG A 336 -8.07 -0.14 -9.09
N ALA A 337 -7.71 -0.07 -10.36
CA ALA A 337 -6.34 0.12 -10.82
C ALA A 337 -5.70 1.39 -10.21
N ARG A 338 -6.47 2.49 -10.13
CA ARG A 338 -5.99 3.76 -9.55
C ARG A 338 -5.48 3.63 -8.11
N PHE A 339 -6.06 2.75 -7.29
CA PHE A 339 -5.61 2.54 -5.91
C PHE A 339 -4.31 1.74 -5.86
N VAL A 340 -4.17 0.73 -6.73
CA VAL A 340 -2.94 -0.04 -6.87
C VAL A 340 -1.79 0.87 -7.34
N PHE A 341 -2.02 1.70 -8.36
CA PHE A 341 -1.00 2.65 -8.83
C PHE A 341 -0.65 3.72 -7.78
N ALA A 342 -1.62 4.24 -7.02
CA ALA A 342 -1.34 5.16 -5.91
C ALA A 342 -0.52 4.49 -4.80
N ALA A 343 -0.86 3.25 -4.43
CA ALA A 343 -0.10 2.46 -3.47
C ALA A 343 1.32 2.16 -3.96
N ALA A 344 1.49 1.83 -5.23
CA ALA A 344 2.79 1.58 -5.87
C ALA A 344 3.68 2.83 -5.87
N TYR A 345 3.13 3.99 -6.23
CA TYR A 345 3.85 5.26 -6.10
C TYR A 345 4.33 5.49 -4.67
N HIS A 346 3.47 5.28 -3.67
CA HIS A 346 3.84 5.46 -2.27
C HIS A 346 4.86 4.44 -1.77
N ALA A 347 4.77 3.18 -2.19
CA ALA A 347 5.76 2.16 -1.88
C ALA A 347 7.14 2.54 -2.45
N ASN A 348 7.17 3.01 -3.69
CA ASN A 348 8.38 3.46 -4.36
C ASN A 348 8.99 4.69 -3.65
N GLU A 349 8.19 5.71 -3.35
CA GLU A 349 8.66 6.91 -2.64
C GLU A 349 9.12 6.61 -1.21
N ALA A 350 8.46 5.68 -0.52
CA ALA A 350 8.86 5.26 0.83
C ALA A 350 10.28 4.72 0.85
N VAL A 351 10.67 3.93 -0.16
CA VAL A 351 12.04 3.39 -0.28
C VAL A 351 13.01 4.45 -0.80
N ARG A 352 12.63 5.20 -1.84
CA ARG A 352 13.50 6.19 -2.51
C ARG A 352 14.03 7.23 -1.53
N LEU A 353 13.15 7.83 -0.71
CA LEU A 353 13.51 8.97 0.16
C LEU A 353 14.62 8.66 1.17
N VAL A 354 14.64 7.45 1.70
CA VAL A 354 15.65 7.02 2.68
C VAL A 354 16.88 6.42 2.00
N SER A 355 16.70 5.72 0.88
CA SER A 355 17.81 5.06 0.16
C SER A 355 18.70 6.06 -0.57
N GLU A 356 18.14 7.14 -1.14
CA GLU A 356 18.94 8.21 -1.77
C GLU A 356 19.88 8.91 -0.79
N LYS A 357 19.51 8.98 0.50
CA LYS A 357 20.36 9.57 1.55
C LYS A 357 21.35 8.56 2.15
N ALA A 358 21.04 7.27 2.07
CA ALA A 358 21.87 6.20 2.58
C ALA A 358 22.83 5.73 1.48
N THR A 359 23.85 6.53 1.19
CA THR A 359 24.98 6.09 0.36
C THR A 359 26.05 5.51 1.26
N GLU A 360 26.51 4.29 0.95
CA GLU A 360 27.67 3.71 1.62
C GLU A 360 28.94 4.49 1.27
N SER A 361 29.99 4.29 2.07
CA SER A 361 31.33 4.83 1.78
C SER A 361 31.90 4.45 0.41
N ASN A 362 31.37 3.39 -0.23
CA ASN A 362 31.74 2.93 -1.57
C ASN A 362 30.83 3.50 -2.69
N GLY A 363 29.83 4.33 -2.35
CA GLY A 363 28.87 4.92 -3.28
C GLY A 363 27.68 4.05 -3.67
N ALA A 364 27.58 2.81 -3.18
CA ALA A 364 26.39 1.97 -3.40
C ALA A 364 25.23 2.43 -2.50
N PRO A 365 23.97 2.45 -3.01
CA PRO A 365 22.82 2.75 -2.18
C PRO A 365 22.54 1.59 -1.21
N VAL A 366 22.34 1.90 0.07
CA VAL A 366 21.73 0.96 1.02
C VAL A 366 20.22 1.10 0.84
N TYR A 367 19.55 0.05 0.34
CA TYR A 367 18.10 0.09 0.28
C TYR A 367 17.53 0.03 1.70
N CYS A 368 16.75 1.04 2.04
CA CYS A 368 15.99 1.11 3.28
C CYS A 368 14.52 1.01 2.93
N ALA A 369 13.82 0.03 3.50
CA ALA A 369 12.41 -0.20 3.25
C ALA A 369 11.69 -0.57 4.55
N SER A 370 10.42 -0.19 4.63
CA SER A 370 9.55 -0.65 5.69
C SER A 370 9.05 -2.07 5.41
N ALA A 371 8.63 -2.79 6.45
CA ALA A 371 8.02 -4.11 6.27
C ALA A 371 6.77 -4.03 5.38
N ASN A 372 5.96 -2.98 5.55
CA ASN A 372 4.75 -2.78 4.77
C ASN A 372 5.04 -2.59 3.26
N ALA A 373 6.04 -1.78 2.92
CA ALA A 373 6.43 -1.56 1.52
C ALA A 373 6.96 -2.84 0.85
N LEU A 374 7.79 -3.62 1.57
CA LEU A 374 8.30 -4.90 1.07
C LEU A 374 7.18 -5.93 0.88
N LEU A 375 6.26 -6.04 1.84
CA LEU A 375 5.11 -6.94 1.73
C LEU A 375 4.23 -6.59 0.54
N PHE A 376 3.96 -5.30 0.30
CA PHE A 376 3.21 -4.85 -0.87
C PHE A 376 3.93 -5.19 -2.18
N ALA A 377 5.24 -4.99 -2.26
CA ALA A 377 6.01 -5.37 -3.44
C ALA A 377 5.95 -6.88 -3.71
N MET A 378 6.20 -7.70 -2.69
CA MET A 378 6.24 -9.16 -2.79
C MET A 378 4.86 -9.78 -3.10
N ASN A 379 3.80 -9.26 -2.49
CA ASN A 379 2.48 -9.90 -2.58
C ASN A 379 1.59 -9.30 -3.67
N THR A 380 1.78 -8.01 -4.01
CA THR A 380 0.90 -7.32 -4.97
C THR A 380 1.64 -7.00 -6.26
N ILE A 381 2.76 -6.25 -6.21
CA ILE A 381 3.47 -5.82 -7.43
C ILE A 381 3.98 -7.03 -8.21
N GLU A 382 4.66 -7.96 -7.54
CA GLU A 382 5.20 -9.16 -8.19
C GLU A 382 4.07 -10.03 -8.77
N SER A 383 2.96 -10.20 -8.05
CA SER A 383 1.84 -10.98 -8.55
C SER A 383 1.22 -10.37 -9.81
N LEU A 384 1.12 -9.04 -9.90
CA LEU A 384 0.53 -8.34 -11.05
C LEU A 384 1.51 -8.17 -12.22
N THR A 385 2.81 -8.41 -12.00
CA THR A 385 3.85 -8.21 -13.02
C THR A 385 4.48 -9.52 -13.51
N LYS A 386 4.31 -10.63 -12.79
CA LYS A 386 4.92 -11.94 -13.09
C LYS A 386 4.70 -12.40 -14.54
N ASP A 387 3.50 -12.19 -15.07
CA ASP A 387 3.12 -12.60 -16.43
C ASP A 387 2.90 -11.40 -17.36
N MET A 388 3.52 -10.26 -17.04
CA MET A 388 3.33 -8.98 -17.76
C MET A 388 1.85 -8.54 -17.85
N THR A 389 1.03 -8.91 -16.86
CA THR A 389 -0.38 -8.49 -16.79
C THR A 389 -0.51 -6.98 -16.63
N VAL A 390 0.35 -6.37 -15.79
CA VAL A 390 0.35 -4.93 -15.53
C VAL A 390 1.79 -4.40 -15.58
N PRO A 391 2.42 -4.37 -16.76
CA PRO A 391 3.84 -4.03 -16.89
C PRO A 391 4.15 -2.59 -16.47
N GLU A 392 3.14 -1.72 -16.53
CA GLU A 392 3.21 -0.34 -16.03
C GLU A 392 3.67 -0.24 -14.56
N LEU A 393 3.33 -1.22 -13.71
CA LEU A 393 3.78 -1.22 -12.31
C LEU A 393 5.30 -1.32 -12.17
N LEU A 394 5.99 -1.96 -13.12
CA LEU A 394 7.46 -2.03 -13.12
C LEU A 394 8.08 -0.65 -13.36
N VAL A 395 7.41 0.21 -14.14
CA VAL A 395 7.86 1.57 -14.43
C VAL A 395 7.77 2.44 -13.17
N HIS A 396 6.66 2.34 -12.45
CA HIS A 396 6.38 3.18 -11.27
C HIS A 396 7.04 2.70 -9.98
N SER A 397 7.52 1.45 -9.93
CA SER A 397 7.92 0.76 -8.68
C SER A 397 9.40 0.38 -8.59
N LYS A 398 10.26 1.03 -9.38
CA LYS A 398 11.69 0.69 -9.49
C LYS A 398 12.40 0.50 -8.14
N TRP A 399 12.27 1.46 -7.22
CA TRP A 399 12.99 1.44 -5.95
C TRP A 399 12.51 0.33 -5.02
N VAL A 400 11.19 0.14 -4.91
CA VAL A 400 10.64 -0.90 -4.02
C VAL A 400 10.90 -2.31 -4.57
N ILE A 401 10.93 -2.49 -5.89
CA ILE A 401 11.34 -3.75 -6.52
C ILE A 401 12.81 -4.05 -6.20
N GLN A 402 13.71 -3.08 -6.39
CA GLN A 402 15.13 -3.26 -6.06
C GLN A 402 15.35 -3.61 -4.58
N ALA A 403 14.63 -2.94 -3.67
CA ALA A 403 14.66 -3.27 -2.25
C ALA A 403 14.10 -4.67 -1.94
N SER A 404 13.03 -5.10 -2.63
CA SER A 404 12.49 -6.46 -2.54
C SER A 404 13.52 -7.51 -2.98
N ASP A 405 14.18 -7.26 -4.11
CA ASP A 405 15.20 -8.17 -4.66
C ASP A 405 16.43 -8.27 -3.75
N GLU A 406 16.95 -7.15 -3.21
CA GLU A 406 18.03 -7.19 -2.23
C GLU A 406 17.59 -7.93 -0.97
N ARG A 407 16.36 -7.69 -0.48
CA ARG A 407 15.84 -8.42 0.68
C ARG A 407 15.77 -9.92 0.42
N LYS A 408 15.32 -10.36 -0.75
CA LYS A 408 15.29 -11.78 -1.13
C LYS A 408 16.69 -12.38 -1.20
N ALA A 409 17.64 -11.67 -1.81
CA ALA A 409 19.04 -12.10 -1.87
C ALA A 409 19.64 -12.25 -0.46
N TYR A 410 19.39 -11.28 0.42
CA TYR A 410 19.80 -11.33 1.82
C TYR A 410 19.18 -12.53 2.56
N MET A 411 17.86 -12.73 2.45
CA MET A 411 17.16 -13.87 3.05
C MET A 411 17.67 -15.22 2.51
N HIS A 412 18.07 -15.27 1.24
CA HIS A 412 18.68 -16.46 0.64
C HIS A 412 20.07 -16.75 1.24
N LEU A 413 20.91 -15.73 1.41
CA LEU A 413 22.21 -15.87 2.07
C LEU A 413 22.08 -16.30 3.54
N GLU A 414 21.13 -15.73 4.28
CA GLU A 414 20.83 -16.16 5.66
C GLU A 414 20.38 -17.63 5.71
N ARG A 415 19.55 -18.06 4.75
CA ARG A 415 19.13 -19.45 4.60
C ARG A 415 20.33 -20.37 4.37
N LEU A 416 21.21 -20.05 3.42
CA LEU A 416 22.41 -20.85 3.14
C LEU A 416 23.34 -20.90 4.37
N ALA A 417 23.49 -19.80 5.10
CA ALA A 417 24.28 -19.77 6.32
C ALA A 417 23.68 -20.64 7.45
N ALA A 418 22.35 -20.61 7.60
CA ALA A 418 21.62 -21.47 8.54
C ALA A 418 21.73 -22.95 8.17
N GLU A 419 21.55 -23.30 6.89
CA GLU A 419 21.72 -24.67 6.38
C GLU A 419 23.15 -25.17 6.61
N LYS A 420 24.17 -24.36 6.29
CA LYS A 420 25.58 -24.71 6.56
C LYS A 420 25.84 -24.95 8.06
N LYS A 421 25.18 -24.18 8.95
CA LYS A 421 25.26 -24.36 10.40
C LYS A 421 24.59 -25.65 10.86
N MET A 422 23.43 -25.99 10.27
CA MET A 422 22.69 -27.23 10.54
C MET A 422 23.48 -28.46 10.07
N MET A 423 24.02 -28.43 8.85
CA MET A 423 24.82 -29.52 8.28
C MET A 423 26.08 -29.83 9.10
N LYS A 424 26.70 -28.81 9.72
CA LYS A 424 27.87 -29.02 10.61
C LYS A 424 27.53 -29.77 11.90
N LYS A 425 26.29 -29.66 12.39
CA LYS A 425 25.83 -30.24 13.68
C LYS A 425 24.37 -30.68 13.59
N PRO A 426 24.02 -31.69 12.76
CA PRO A 426 22.63 -32.04 12.47
C PRO A 426 21.86 -32.45 13.74
N ASN A 427 22.53 -33.18 14.65
CA ASN A 427 21.98 -33.57 15.96
C ASN A 427 21.44 -32.40 16.78
N ARG A 428 22.04 -31.21 16.65
CA ARG A 428 21.74 -30.05 17.50
C ARG A 428 20.45 -29.35 17.11
N TYR A 429 20.05 -29.44 15.85
CA TYR A 429 18.96 -28.65 15.28
C TYR A 429 17.75 -29.48 14.90
N ARG A 430 17.80 -30.81 15.11
CA ARG A 430 16.72 -31.72 14.75
C ARG A 430 16.37 -32.64 15.91
N CYS A 431 15.08 -32.93 16.05
CA CYS A 431 14.61 -33.92 17.01
C CYS A 431 15.12 -35.30 16.61
N ALA A 432 15.81 -35.99 17.51
CA ALA A 432 16.42 -37.29 17.26
C ALA A 432 15.39 -38.45 17.20
N LYS A 433 14.16 -38.25 17.69
CA LYS A 433 13.11 -39.27 17.56
C LYS A 433 12.81 -39.52 16.08
N PHE A 434 12.98 -40.78 15.67
CA PHE A 434 12.61 -41.26 14.35
C PHE A 434 11.18 -40.83 13.95
N GLY A 435 11.02 -40.29 12.74
CA GLY A 435 9.74 -39.82 12.20
C GLY A 435 9.17 -38.54 12.82
N CYS A 436 9.87 -37.87 13.74
CA CYS A 436 9.34 -36.63 14.37
C CYS A 436 9.42 -35.42 13.43
N GLY A 437 10.49 -35.29 12.65
CA GLY A 437 10.67 -34.21 11.67
C GLY A 437 10.82 -32.80 12.24
N ILE A 438 10.67 -32.59 13.55
CA ILE A 438 10.80 -31.26 14.16
C ILE A 438 12.25 -30.76 14.07
N GLU A 439 12.39 -29.54 13.58
CA GLU A 439 13.65 -28.81 13.50
C GLU A 439 13.57 -27.53 14.33
N ALA A 440 14.71 -27.03 14.78
CA ALA A 440 14.82 -25.74 15.44
C ALA A 440 16.00 -24.96 14.85
N ASP A 441 15.85 -23.65 14.76
CA ASP A 441 16.90 -22.75 14.26
C ASP A 441 18.08 -22.56 15.26
N THR A 442 17.80 -22.79 16.54
CA THR A 442 18.77 -22.75 17.62
C THR A 442 18.69 -24.03 18.44
N GLY A 443 19.85 -24.63 18.71
CA GLY A 443 19.92 -25.83 19.54
C GLY A 443 19.57 -25.62 21.02
N LYS A 444 19.14 -24.42 21.42
CA LYS A 444 18.58 -24.15 22.76
C LYS A 444 17.10 -24.52 22.86
N MET A 445 16.39 -24.57 21.73
CA MET A 445 14.95 -24.87 21.69
C MET A 445 14.65 -26.36 21.89
N LEU A 446 15.65 -27.23 21.73
CA LEU A 446 15.49 -28.66 21.90
C LEU A 446 16.18 -29.12 23.19
N SER A 447 15.54 -30.06 23.89
CA SER A 447 16.07 -30.68 25.09
C SER A 447 17.18 -31.67 24.75
N ARG A 448 18.39 -31.43 25.22
CA ARG A 448 19.53 -32.35 25.07
C ARG A 448 19.39 -33.59 25.97
N CYS A 449 19.90 -34.74 25.54
CA CYS A 449 20.00 -35.92 26.41
C CYS A 449 20.82 -35.62 27.68
N SER A 450 20.32 -36.01 28.85
CA SER A 450 21.00 -35.79 30.14
C SER A 450 22.10 -36.82 30.45
N GLY A 451 22.31 -37.82 29.58
CA GLY A 451 23.28 -38.89 29.84
C GLY A 451 24.74 -38.53 29.53
N LYS A 452 25.61 -39.54 29.62
CA LYS A 452 27.09 -39.43 29.54
C LYS A 452 27.66 -39.46 28.10
N CYS A 453 26.81 -39.44 27.07
CA CYS A 453 27.27 -39.38 25.67
C CYS A 453 28.01 -38.07 25.37
N ASP A 454 28.94 -38.15 24.41
CA ASP A 454 29.78 -37.03 23.99
C ASP A 454 28.93 -35.85 23.48
N ALA A 455 29.37 -34.61 23.73
CA ALA A 455 28.57 -33.41 23.49
C ALA A 455 28.20 -33.17 22.02
N ASP A 456 29.02 -33.64 21.09
CA ASP A 456 28.84 -33.59 19.63
C ASP A 456 27.89 -34.68 19.10
N LYS A 457 27.82 -35.82 19.80
CA LYS A 457 26.96 -36.97 19.48
C LYS A 457 25.66 -37.01 20.28
N LYS A 458 25.48 -36.06 21.20
CA LYS A 458 24.34 -35.98 22.09
C LYS A 458 23.06 -35.65 21.29
N PRO A 459 22.02 -36.51 21.32
CA PRO A 459 20.78 -36.22 20.64
C PRO A 459 19.99 -35.12 21.34
N TYR A 460 19.15 -34.43 20.56
CA TYR A 460 18.26 -33.37 21.01
C TYR A 460 16.81 -33.76 20.71
N TYR A 461 15.89 -33.36 21.57
CA TYR A 461 14.48 -33.76 21.51
C TYR A 461 13.58 -32.55 21.66
N CYS A 462 12.51 -32.48 20.86
CA CYS A 462 11.52 -31.41 20.99
C CYS A 462 10.69 -31.54 22.29
N SER A 463 10.57 -32.73 22.87
CA SER A 463 9.84 -32.95 24.11
C SER A 463 10.36 -34.16 24.89
N LYS A 464 10.03 -34.23 26.19
CA LYS A 464 10.32 -35.40 27.04
C LYS A 464 9.66 -36.69 26.51
N ARG A 465 8.51 -36.57 25.84
CA ARG A 465 7.84 -37.70 25.18
C ARG A 465 8.72 -38.28 24.08
N CYS A 466 9.22 -37.44 23.17
CA CYS A 466 10.11 -37.87 22.10
C CYS A 466 11.41 -38.49 22.64
N GLN A 467 11.95 -37.95 23.73
CA GLN A 467 13.13 -38.53 24.40
C GLN A 467 12.86 -39.94 24.95
N LYS A 468 11.71 -40.16 25.60
CA LYS A 468 11.34 -41.47 26.16
C LYS A 468 11.13 -42.52 25.06
N GLU A 469 10.48 -42.12 23.97
CA GLU A 469 10.23 -43.00 22.82
C GLU A 469 11.53 -43.42 22.13
N ASP A 470 12.48 -42.48 21.97
CA ASP A 470 13.79 -42.76 21.36
C ASP A 470 14.77 -43.44 22.33
N TRP A 471 14.51 -43.41 23.64
CA TRP A 471 15.45 -43.91 24.66
C TRP A 471 15.88 -45.37 24.42
N LYS A 472 14.97 -46.23 23.95
CA LYS A 472 15.30 -47.63 23.64
C LYS A 472 16.41 -47.74 22.57
N ASN A 473 16.39 -46.84 21.59
CA ASN A 473 17.37 -46.77 20.52
C ASN A 473 18.66 -46.08 20.98
N HIS A 474 18.56 -44.99 21.75
CA HIS A 474 19.73 -44.20 22.17
C HIS A 474 20.51 -44.84 23.34
N LYS A 475 19.85 -45.58 24.24
CA LYS A 475 20.45 -46.13 25.46
C LYS A 475 21.80 -46.86 25.23
N PRO A 476 21.98 -47.72 24.20
CA PRO A 476 23.26 -48.38 23.92
C PRO A 476 24.41 -47.41 23.55
N PHE A 477 24.06 -46.23 23.05
CA PHE A 477 24.99 -45.16 22.63
C PHE A 477 25.18 -44.09 23.70
N CYS A 478 24.45 -44.16 24.82
CA CYS A 478 24.46 -43.16 25.88
C CYS A 478 25.67 -43.32 26.84
N ARG A 479 26.88 -43.36 26.29
CA ARG A 479 28.16 -43.51 27.00
C ARG A 479 29.28 -42.77 26.25
N GLN A 480 30.36 -42.43 26.95
CA GLN A 480 31.50 -41.73 26.36
C GLN A 480 32.17 -42.58 25.27
N GLY A 481 32.58 -41.95 24.17
CA GLY A 481 33.28 -42.63 23.06
C GLY A 481 32.40 -43.51 22.16
N ALA A 482 31.13 -43.75 22.50
CA ALA A 482 30.21 -44.46 21.63
C ALA A 482 29.96 -43.66 20.33
N PRO A 483 29.62 -44.32 19.20
CA PRO A 483 29.17 -43.62 18.01
C PRO A 483 27.83 -42.92 18.26
N CYS A 484 27.47 -41.95 17.43
CA CYS A 484 26.18 -41.28 17.50
C CYS A 484 25.06 -42.30 17.23
N SER A 485 24.00 -42.30 18.05
CA SER A 485 22.77 -43.01 17.69
C SER A 485 22.27 -42.42 16.38
N VAL A 486 22.08 -43.26 15.36
CA VAL A 486 21.82 -42.86 13.97
C VAL A 486 20.67 -41.85 13.92
N ILE A 487 20.95 -40.65 13.41
CA ILE A 487 19.89 -39.72 13.01
C ILE A 487 19.27 -40.30 11.76
N ASP A 488 17.94 -40.39 11.72
CA ASP A 488 17.20 -40.78 10.53
C ASP A 488 17.64 -39.95 9.30
N PRO A 489 18.43 -40.53 8.38
CA PRO A 489 18.90 -39.81 7.20
C PRO A 489 17.78 -39.70 6.15
N ALA A 490 16.68 -40.44 6.31
CA ALA A 490 15.60 -40.51 5.33
C ALA A 490 14.62 -39.33 5.42
N THR A 491 14.54 -38.63 6.56
CA THR A 491 13.75 -37.39 6.59
C THR A 491 14.54 -36.29 5.86
N PRO A 492 14.02 -35.73 4.75
CA PRO A 492 14.65 -34.62 4.07
C PRO A 492 14.80 -33.45 5.04
N THR A 493 15.99 -32.84 5.06
CA THR A 493 16.19 -31.58 5.78
C THR A 493 15.43 -30.51 5.00
N PHE A 494 14.48 -29.85 5.65
CA PHE A 494 13.70 -28.83 4.97
C PHE A 494 14.54 -27.56 4.88
N GLY A 495 14.90 -27.20 3.64
CA GLY A 495 15.71 -26.02 3.32
C GLY A 495 15.28 -24.83 4.16
N GLY A 496 16.26 -24.23 4.83
CA GLY A 496 16.08 -23.41 6.01
C GLY A 496 15.51 -22.03 5.69
N GLY A 497 14.24 -21.89 5.30
CA GLY A 497 13.57 -20.58 5.18
C GLY A 497 13.92 -19.71 6.39
N GLY A 498 14.43 -18.49 6.24
CA GLY A 498 14.91 -17.69 7.37
C GLY A 498 13.78 -17.48 8.38
N THR A 499 13.80 -18.23 9.49
CA THR A 499 12.79 -18.08 10.54
C THR A 499 13.33 -17.15 11.62
N PRO A 500 12.45 -16.44 12.33
CA PRO A 500 12.86 -15.63 13.48
C PRO A 500 13.68 -16.48 14.46
N GLN A 501 14.83 -15.98 14.90
CA GLN A 501 15.71 -16.67 15.85
C GLN A 501 14.92 -17.16 17.08
N GLY A 502 15.04 -18.44 17.42
CA GLY A 502 14.30 -19.07 18.50
C GLY A 502 12.98 -19.71 18.06
N SER A 503 12.88 -20.14 16.81
CA SER A 503 11.70 -20.77 16.25
C SER A 503 11.84 -22.28 16.09
N ILE A 504 10.72 -22.97 16.32
CA ILE A 504 10.54 -24.40 16.08
C ILE A 504 9.79 -24.56 14.76
N ARG A 505 10.17 -25.57 13.98
CA ARG A 505 9.59 -25.89 12.68
C ARG A 505 9.02 -27.30 12.71
N VAL A 506 7.79 -27.43 12.20
CA VAL A 506 7.11 -28.70 12.06
C VAL A 506 6.72 -28.90 10.60
N PRO A 507 7.17 -29.99 9.95
CA PRO A 507 6.71 -30.34 8.62
C PRO A 507 5.26 -30.81 8.67
N ILE A 508 4.44 -30.24 7.80
CA ILE A 508 3.04 -30.61 7.59
C ILE A 508 2.95 -31.31 6.24
N HIS A 509 2.77 -32.63 6.27
CA HIS A 509 2.55 -33.43 5.07
C HIS A 509 1.09 -33.33 4.62
N HIS A 510 0.87 -32.76 3.44
CA HIS A 510 -0.44 -32.62 2.81
C HIS A 510 -0.85 -33.91 2.06
N ALA A 511 -2.14 -34.03 1.77
CA ALA A 511 -2.69 -35.20 1.05
C ALA A 511 -2.19 -35.31 -0.41
N ASP A 512 -1.79 -34.20 -1.02
CA ASP A 512 -1.21 -34.12 -2.37
C ASP A 512 0.27 -34.54 -2.44
N GLY A 513 0.85 -35.00 -1.32
CA GLY A 513 2.26 -35.37 -1.22
C GLY A 513 3.20 -34.18 -1.01
N THR A 514 2.72 -32.93 -1.07
CA THR A 514 3.53 -31.76 -0.73
C THR A 514 3.73 -31.64 0.77
N THR A 515 4.83 -31.00 1.19
CA THR A 515 5.08 -30.71 2.60
C THR A 515 5.25 -29.20 2.79
N SER A 516 4.44 -28.59 3.66
CA SER A 516 4.66 -27.22 4.11
C SER A 516 5.38 -27.20 5.46
N ILE A 517 6.01 -26.08 5.79
CA ILE A 517 6.69 -25.89 7.07
C ILE A 517 5.93 -24.86 7.88
N LEU A 518 5.44 -25.28 9.03
CA LEU A 518 4.89 -24.38 10.03
C LEU A 518 5.99 -24.00 11.00
N SER A 519 6.22 -22.71 11.18
CA SER A 519 7.22 -22.19 12.12
C SER A 519 6.62 -21.20 13.10
N THR A 520 7.02 -21.30 14.36
CA THR A 520 6.63 -20.36 15.43
C THR A 520 7.77 -20.20 16.43
N SER A 521 7.84 -19.03 17.06
CA SER A 521 8.71 -18.75 18.21
C SER A 521 7.99 -18.82 19.56
N THR A 522 6.66 -18.92 19.56
CA THR A 522 5.85 -18.77 20.78
C THR A 522 5.12 -20.02 21.21
N MET A 523 4.81 -20.95 20.28
CA MET A 523 4.11 -22.19 20.62
C MET A 523 5.11 -23.32 20.86
N ASP A 524 4.76 -24.22 21.77
CA ASP A 524 5.55 -25.41 22.01
C ASP A 524 5.38 -26.45 20.87
N PRO A 525 6.28 -27.45 20.81
CA PRO A 525 6.23 -28.50 19.78
C PRO A 525 4.96 -29.34 19.73
N GLU A 526 4.20 -29.46 20.82
CA GLU A 526 2.99 -30.28 20.86
C GLU A 526 1.81 -29.49 20.29
N MET A 527 1.64 -28.23 20.69
CA MET A 527 0.65 -27.33 20.08
C MET A 527 0.88 -27.19 18.57
N LEU A 528 2.14 -27.10 18.12
CA LEU A 528 2.46 -27.04 16.70
C LEU A 528 2.07 -28.31 15.93
N LYS A 529 2.21 -29.49 16.55
CA LYS A 529 1.80 -30.75 15.94
C LYS A 529 0.28 -30.83 15.82
N GLU A 530 -0.44 -30.38 16.84
CA GLU A 530 -1.90 -30.30 16.82
C GLU A 530 -2.39 -29.33 15.75
N MET A 531 -1.78 -28.14 15.67
CA MET A 531 -2.10 -27.16 14.64
C MET A 531 -1.75 -27.69 13.24
N GLY A 532 -0.61 -28.36 13.09
CA GLY A 532 -0.23 -28.99 11.82
C GLY A 532 -1.20 -30.08 11.38
N ALA A 533 -1.73 -30.87 12.33
CA ALA A 533 -2.79 -31.85 12.07
C ALA A 533 -4.09 -31.15 11.62
N ALA A 534 -4.51 -30.08 12.30
CA ALA A 534 -5.70 -29.31 11.91
C ALA A 534 -5.56 -28.62 10.55
N MET A 535 -4.38 -28.09 10.20
CA MET A 535 -4.12 -27.44 8.92
C MET A 535 -4.14 -28.42 7.74
N LYS A 536 -3.81 -29.69 7.98
CA LYS A 536 -3.93 -30.75 6.97
C LYS A 536 -5.36 -30.86 6.43
N ASP A 537 -6.35 -30.57 7.28
CA ASP A 537 -7.77 -30.60 6.93
C ASP A 537 -8.28 -29.27 6.35
N ALA A 538 -7.65 -28.14 6.71
CA ALA A 538 -8.10 -26.79 6.34
C ALA A 538 -7.64 -26.31 4.95
N LYS A 539 -6.47 -26.74 4.45
CA LYS A 539 -5.95 -26.31 3.12
C LYS A 539 -6.85 -26.77 1.96
N ALA A 540 -7.75 -27.73 2.19
CA ALA A 540 -8.80 -28.08 1.25
C ALA A 540 -9.90 -26.98 1.08
N ARG A 541 -9.91 -25.94 1.93
CA ARG A 541 -11.02 -24.96 2.02
C ARG A 541 -10.64 -23.51 1.79
N VAL A 542 -9.37 -23.11 1.92
CA VAL A 542 -8.98 -21.68 1.91
C VAL A 542 -7.93 -21.41 0.84
N GLY A 543 -8.38 -20.82 -0.28
CA GLY A 543 -7.47 -20.09 -1.17
C GLY A 543 -7.02 -18.82 -0.45
N LEU A 544 -5.72 -18.64 -0.25
CA LEU A 544 -5.15 -17.36 0.18
C LEU A 544 -5.59 -16.29 -0.83
N SER A 545 -6.37 -15.30 -0.38
CA SER A 545 -6.86 -14.22 -1.25
C SER A 545 -5.66 -13.36 -1.69
N THR A 546 -5.23 -13.59 -2.93
CA THR A 546 -4.38 -12.66 -3.66
C THR A 546 -5.28 -11.51 -4.10
N LEU A 547 -4.93 -10.28 -3.70
CA LEU A 547 -5.62 -9.07 -4.11
C LEU A 547 -5.70 -9.04 -5.65
N LYS A 548 -6.91 -9.12 -6.21
CA LYS A 548 -7.09 -9.05 -7.66
C LYS A 548 -7.27 -7.58 -8.02
N MET A 549 -6.54 -7.12 -9.02
CA MET A 549 -6.82 -5.83 -9.61
C MET A 549 -8.02 -5.98 -10.53
N ASP A 550 -8.94 -5.02 -10.52
CA ASP A 550 -10.01 -4.98 -11.50
C ASP A 550 -9.42 -4.64 -12.88
N LEU A 551 -9.22 -5.67 -13.70
CA LEU A 551 -8.61 -5.54 -15.03
C LEU A 551 -9.57 -4.90 -16.05
N HIS A 552 -10.88 -4.82 -15.77
CA HIS A 552 -11.83 -4.13 -16.64
C HIS A 552 -11.61 -2.61 -16.70
N GLU A 553 -10.77 -2.05 -15.81
CA GLU A 553 -10.30 -0.66 -15.91
C GLU A 553 -9.00 -0.51 -16.72
N VAL A 554 -8.32 -1.63 -17.04
CA VAL A 554 -6.99 -1.67 -17.70
C VAL A 554 -7.08 -2.12 -19.17
N ASP A 555 -8.10 -2.90 -19.53
CA ASP A 555 -8.49 -3.20 -20.92
C ASP A 555 -9.46 -2.15 -21.46
#